data_AF-A0A523DEZ7-F1
#
_entry.id   AF-A0A523DEZ7-F1
#
_cell.length_a   1.000
_cell.length_b   1.000
_cell.length_c   1.000
_cell.angle_alpha   90.00
_cell.angle_beta   90.00
_cell.angle_gamma   90.00
#
_symmetry.space_group_name_H-M   'P 1'
#
loop_
_entity.id
_entity.type
_entity.pdbx_description
1 polymer ?
#
loop_
_entity_poly.entity_id
_entity_poly.type
_entity_poly.pdbx_seq_one_letter_code
_entity_poly.pdbx_strand_id
1 'polypeptide(L)'
;MTRRVIATLAAVVLSASSVAAQSAGTYTVPRTPDGQPDFQGMWNNETLTPFERPASMGDKAFLTEEEAAARNQQSDERRVAADAPSEVRTELLPAGG
;
A
#
# COMPACT_ATOMS: atom_id res chain seq x y z
N MET A 1 6.63 45.37 -18.97
CA MET A 1 7.82 44.50 -18.80
C MET A 1 7.72 43.58 -17.58
N THR A 2 7.17 44.04 -16.47
CA THR A 2 7.03 43.31 -15.19
C THR A 2 6.28 41.98 -15.28
N ARG A 3 5.17 41.92 -16.05
CA ARG A 3 4.38 40.68 -16.24
C ARG A 3 5.13 39.56 -16.95
N ARG A 4 6.00 39.89 -17.92
CA ARG A 4 6.79 38.90 -18.66
C ARG A 4 7.89 38.31 -17.77
N VAL A 5 8.54 39.14 -16.97
CA VAL A 5 9.57 38.71 -16.00
C VAL A 5 8.98 37.78 -14.94
N ILE A 6 7.79 38.10 -14.40
CA ILE A 6 7.11 37.25 -13.42
C ILE A 6 6.72 35.89 -14.04
N ALA A 7 6.21 35.88 -15.27
CA ALA A 7 5.84 34.64 -15.95
C ALA A 7 7.07 33.75 -16.22
N THR A 8 8.20 34.32 -16.63
CA THR A 8 9.45 33.56 -16.82
C THR A 8 10.01 33.04 -15.50
N LEU A 9 9.94 33.84 -14.42
CA LEU A 9 10.39 33.40 -13.10
C LEU A 9 9.53 32.24 -12.58
N ALA A 10 8.21 32.33 -12.75
CA ALA A 10 7.27 31.27 -12.37
C ALA A 10 7.50 29.98 -13.16
N ALA A 11 7.78 30.08 -14.47
CA ALA A 11 8.10 28.92 -15.29
C ALA A 11 9.41 28.23 -14.86
N VAL A 12 10.45 28.99 -14.50
CA VAL A 12 11.72 28.46 -14.00
C VAL A 12 11.53 27.75 -12.65
N VAL A 13 10.74 28.34 -11.74
CA VAL A 13 10.45 27.74 -10.44
C VAL A 13 9.65 26.44 -10.59
N LEU A 14 8.61 26.42 -11.45
CA LEU A 14 7.83 25.19 -11.70
C LEU A 14 8.67 24.07 -12.31
N SER A 15 9.58 24.41 -13.24
CA SER A 15 10.44 23.43 -13.91
C SER A 15 11.45 22.79 -12.95
N ALA A 16 11.97 23.56 -12.00
CA ALA A 16 12.94 23.07 -11.01
C ALA A 16 12.30 22.05 -10.03
N SER A 17 11.04 22.24 -9.66
CA SER A 17 10.30 21.30 -8.79
C SER A 17 10.10 19.93 -9.43
N SER A 18 9.87 19.88 -10.75
CA SER A 18 9.73 18.62 -11.49
C SER A 18 11.03 17.82 -11.56
N VAL A 19 12.18 18.47 -11.67
CA VAL A 19 13.51 17.81 -11.66
C VAL A 19 13.87 17.30 -10.27
N ALA A 20 13.60 18.08 -9.22
CA ALA A 20 13.84 17.63 -7.84
C ALA A 20 12.96 16.42 -7.44
N ALA A 21 11.74 16.32 -7.99
CA ALA A 21 10.88 15.16 -7.78
C ALA A 21 11.32 13.90 -8.57
N GLN A 22 12.22 14.04 -9.55
CA GLN A 22 12.78 12.93 -10.32
C GLN A 22 13.99 12.29 -9.65
N SER A 23 14.56 12.88 -8.59
CA SER A 23 15.58 12.21 -7.79
C SER A 23 14.92 11.18 -6.89
N ALA A 24 14.55 10.03 -7.46
CA ALA A 24 14.42 8.82 -6.67
C ALA A 24 15.81 8.58 -6.06
N GLY A 25 15.93 8.68 -4.74
CA GLY A 25 17.18 8.32 -4.07
C GLY A 25 17.61 6.93 -4.54
N THR A 26 18.92 6.73 -4.73
CA THR A 26 19.44 5.42 -5.14
C THR A 26 19.09 4.39 -4.07
N TYR A 27 18.06 3.58 -4.32
CA TYR A 27 17.69 2.50 -3.42
C TYR A 27 18.83 1.50 -3.35
N THR A 28 19.33 1.26 -2.14
CA THR A 28 20.35 0.25 -1.88
C THR A 28 19.69 -0.95 -1.26
N VAL A 29 19.77 -2.10 -1.94
CA VAL A 29 19.17 -3.37 -1.47
C VAL A 29 19.89 -3.81 -0.18
N PRO A 30 19.18 -3.96 0.95
CA PRO A 30 19.76 -4.54 2.17
C PRO A 30 20.32 -5.93 1.89
N ARG A 31 21.46 -6.26 2.48
CA ARG A 31 22.13 -7.55 2.29
C ARG A 31 22.31 -8.26 3.62
N THR A 32 22.16 -9.58 3.60
CA THR A 32 22.56 -10.46 4.69
C THR A 32 24.09 -10.47 4.86
N PRO A 33 24.64 -10.97 5.98
CA PRO A 33 26.10 -11.04 6.20
C PRO A 33 26.87 -11.84 5.14
N ASP A 34 26.23 -12.79 4.48
CA ASP A 34 26.75 -13.59 3.36
C ASP A 34 26.51 -12.94 1.98
N GLY A 35 25.97 -11.72 1.94
CA GLY A 35 25.87 -10.88 0.74
C GLY A 35 24.63 -11.08 -0.13
N GLN A 36 23.68 -11.92 0.29
CA GLN A 36 22.40 -12.12 -0.43
C GLN A 36 21.45 -10.95 -0.17
N PRO A 37 20.52 -10.64 -1.09
CA PRO A 37 19.41 -9.72 -0.80
C PRO A 37 18.62 -10.19 0.43
N ASP A 38 18.38 -9.27 1.35
CA ASP A 38 17.61 -9.55 2.56
C ASP A 38 16.11 -9.40 2.28
N PHE A 39 15.38 -10.51 2.40
CA PHE A 39 13.92 -10.58 2.23
C PHE A 39 13.18 -10.80 3.57
N GLN A 40 13.87 -10.60 4.70
CA GLN A 40 13.23 -10.67 6.02
C GLN A 40 12.14 -9.61 6.19
N GLY A 41 11.13 -9.93 6.99
CA GLY A 41 9.97 -9.07 7.24
C GLY A 41 8.69 -9.88 7.40
N MET A 42 7.58 -9.17 7.61
CA MET A 42 6.24 -9.78 7.62
C MET A 42 5.68 -9.77 6.20
N TRP A 43 5.34 -10.95 5.68
CA TRP A 43 4.70 -11.13 4.38
C TRP A 43 3.31 -11.69 4.60
N ASN A 44 2.30 -11.14 3.93
CA ASN A 44 0.94 -11.67 3.91
C ASN A 44 0.54 -12.07 2.48
N ASN A 45 -0.52 -12.87 2.36
CA ASN A 45 -1.08 -13.33 1.09
C ASN A 45 -2.49 -12.78 0.83
N GLU A 46 -2.84 -11.67 1.48
CA GLU A 46 -4.16 -11.07 1.37
C GLU A 46 -4.36 -10.45 -0.02
N THR A 47 -5.53 -10.67 -0.62
CA THR A 47 -5.92 -10.01 -1.87
C THR A 47 -7.24 -9.25 -1.68
N LEU A 48 -7.25 -8.00 -2.14
CA LEU A 48 -8.46 -7.18 -2.21
C LEU A 48 -9.43 -7.70 -3.29
N THR A 49 -8.86 -8.18 -4.39
CA THR A 49 -9.61 -8.59 -5.58
C THR A 49 -9.49 -10.11 -5.75
N PRO A 50 -10.57 -10.88 -5.53
CA PRO A 50 -10.54 -12.32 -5.72
C PRO A 50 -10.28 -12.66 -7.20
N PHE A 51 -9.67 -13.82 -7.44
CA PHE A 51 -9.36 -14.29 -8.79
C PHE A 51 -10.62 -14.53 -9.62
N GLU A 52 -11.65 -15.07 -8.99
CA GLU A 52 -12.97 -15.30 -9.59
C GLU A 52 -13.96 -14.24 -9.13
N ARG A 53 -14.94 -13.94 -9.99
CA ARG A 53 -16.04 -13.04 -9.65
C ARG A 53 -16.92 -13.70 -8.59
N PRO A 54 -17.19 -13.05 -7.45
CA PRO A 54 -18.11 -13.58 -6.46
C PRO A 54 -19.50 -13.83 -7.07
N ALA A 55 -20.13 -14.95 -6.72
CA ALA A 55 -21.46 -15.32 -7.22
C ALA A 55 -22.52 -14.22 -6.94
N SER A 56 -22.39 -13.52 -5.81
CA SER A 56 -23.25 -12.39 -5.44
C SER A 56 -23.13 -11.17 -6.38
N MET A 57 -22.07 -11.10 -7.20
CA MET A 57 -21.81 -10.02 -8.16
C MET A 57 -21.93 -10.48 -9.61
N GLY A 58 -22.60 -11.62 -9.86
CA GLY A 58 -22.70 -12.28 -11.17
C GLY A 58 -22.97 -11.34 -12.35
N ASP A 59 -24.19 -10.81 -12.44
CA ASP A 59 -24.61 -9.94 -13.57
C ASP A 59 -24.18 -8.48 -13.41
N LYS A 60 -23.51 -8.15 -12.30
CA LYS A 60 -23.13 -6.78 -11.98
C LYS A 60 -21.82 -6.40 -12.65
N ALA A 61 -21.90 -5.74 -13.80
CA ALA A 61 -20.72 -5.35 -14.57
C ALA A 61 -19.81 -4.36 -13.81
N PHE A 62 -20.39 -3.39 -13.10
CA PHE A 62 -19.66 -2.30 -12.44
C PHE A 62 -20.17 -2.06 -11.02
N LEU A 63 -19.26 -1.64 -10.15
CA LEU A 63 -19.61 -1.08 -8.84
C LEU A 63 -19.93 0.40 -9.01
N THR A 64 -20.86 0.91 -8.20
CA THR A 64 -20.97 2.36 -8.01
C THR A 64 -19.77 2.87 -7.21
N GLU A 65 -19.57 4.18 -7.20
CA GLU A 65 -18.48 4.79 -6.42
C GLU A 65 -18.63 4.50 -4.92
N GLU A 66 -19.85 4.54 -4.41
CA GLU A 66 -20.17 4.24 -3.01
C GLU A 66 -19.84 2.78 -2.66
N GLU A 67 -20.12 1.84 -3.56
CA GLU A 67 -19.85 0.43 -3.34
C GLU A 67 -18.36 0.09 -3.39
N ALA A 68 -17.63 0.73 -4.30
CA ALA A 68 -16.18 0.63 -4.35
C ALA A 68 -15.55 1.21 -3.08
N ALA A 69 -16.03 2.38 -2.63
CA ALA A 69 -15.58 3.01 -1.39
C ALA A 69 -15.87 2.12 -0.17
N ALA A 70 -17.07 1.56 -0.07
CA ALA A 70 -17.44 0.64 1.01
C ALA A 70 -16.57 -0.63 1.02
N ARG A 71 -16.26 -1.18 -0.16
CA ARG A 71 -15.37 -2.36 -0.27
C ARG A 71 -13.94 -2.06 0.19
N ASN A 72 -13.42 -0.88 -0.16
CA ASN A 72 -12.09 -0.45 0.26
C ASN A 72 -12.05 -0.24 1.78
N GLN A 73 -13.04 0.47 2.33
CA GLN A 73 -13.18 0.68 3.78
C GLN A 73 -13.22 -0.63 4.56
N GLN A 74 -14.04 -1.60 4.11
CA GLN A 74 -14.10 -2.93 4.73
C GLN A 74 -12.76 -3.67 4.69
N SER A 75 -11.97 -3.45 3.64
CA SER A 75 -10.68 -4.12 3.48
C SER A 75 -9.61 -3.49 4.38
N ASP A 76 -9.65 -2.16 4.55
CA ASP A 76 -8.79 -1.46 5.50
C ASP A 76 -9.10 -1.89 6.95
N GLU A 77 -10.38 -1.99 7.31
CA GLU A 77 -10.81 -2.49 8.62
C GLU A 77 -10.33 -3.91 8.90
N ARG A 78 -10.43 -4.80 7.90
CA ARG A 78 -9.92 -6.18 8.02
C ARG A 78 -8.41 -6.21 8.24
N ARG A 79 -7.64 -5.38 7.52
CA ARG A 79 -6.18 -5.28 7.71
C ARG A 79 -5.84 -4.80 9.11
N VAL A 80 -6.48 -3.73 9.57
CA VAL A 80 -6.27 -3.19 10.93
C VAL A 80 -6.57 -4.25 11.99
N ALA A 81 -7.64 -5.03 11.82
CA ALA A 81 -7.99 -6.11 12.73
C ALA A 81 -7.00 -7.29 12.66
N ALA A 82 -6.51 -7.65 11.47
CA ALA A 82 -5.52 -8.71 11.28
C ALA A 82 -4.15 -8.36 11.86
N ASP A 83 -3.77 -7.07 11.81
CA ASP A 83 -2.53 -6.56 12.38
C ASP A 83 -2.64 -6.30 13.90
N ALA A 84 -3.83 -6.45 14.49
CA ALA A 84 -4.04 -6.25 15.91
C ALA A 84 -3.36 -7.36 16.73
N PRO A 85 -2.81 -7.06 17.93
CA PRO A 85 -2.25 -8.07 18.81
C PRO A 85 -3.28 -9.15 19.14
N SER A 86 -2.89 -10.42 19.02
CA SER A 86 -3.70 -11.52 19.52
C SER A 86 -3.73 -11.53 21.05
N GLU A 87 -4.83 -11.98 21.64
CA GLU A 87 -4.86 -12.26 23.07
C GLU A 87 -3.80 -13.30 23.45
N VAL A 88 -3.03 -13.02 24.50
CA VAL A 88 -2.03 -13.95 25.00
C VAL A 88 -2.76 -15.07 25.73
N ARG A 89 -2.72 -16.28 25.16
CA ARG A 89 -3.15 -17.50 25.86
C ARG A 89 -2.35 -17.67 27.15
N THR A 90 -3.02 -17.77 28.30
CA THR A 90 -2.36 -17.94 29.62
C THR A 90 -2.50 -19.34 30.18
N GLU A 91 -3.45 -20.12 29.67
CA GLU A 91 -3.65 -21.52 30.00
C GLU A 91 -2.68 -22.43 29.22
N LEU A 92 -2.17 -23.45 29.92
CA LEU A 92 -1.33 -24.47 29.30
C LEU A 92 -2.16 -25.34 28.36
N LEU A 93 -1.55 -25.74 27.24
CA LEU A 93 -2.14 -26.77 26.38
C LEU A 93 -2.34 -28.06 27.19
N PRO A 94 -3.44 -28.80 26.99
CA PRO A 94 -3.64 -30.07 27.67
C PRO A 94 -2.49 -31.04 27.34
N ALA A 95 -2.09 -31.84 28.33
CA ALA A 95 -1.10 -32.89 28.11
C ALA A 95 -1.69 -33.94 27.15
N GLY A 96 -1.16 -34.01 25.93
CA GLY A 96 -1.51 -35.06 24.96
C GLY A 96 -1.83 -34.60 23.54
N GLY A 97 -2.08 -33.30 23.31
CA GLY A 97 -2.51 -32.79 22.00
C GLY A 97 -3.96 -33.10 21.66
#